data_AF-Q886J8-F1
#
_entry.id   AF-Q886J8-F1
#
_cell.length_a   1.000
_cell.length_b   1.000
_cell.length_c   1.000
_cell.angle_alpha   90.00
_cell.angle_beta   90.00
_cell.angle_gamma   90.00
#
_symmetry.space_group_name_H-M   'P 1'
#
loop_
_entity.id
_entity.type
_entity.pdbx_description
1 polymer ?
#
loop_
_entity_poly.entity_id
_entity_poly.type
_entity_poly.pdbx_seq_one_letter_code
_entity_poly.pdbx_strand_id
1 'polypeptide(L)'
;MHRRSANIHEQCSSQHVLPRRQETAAHPVCFFHSISRGNNAMADARVRPSKTEQFAGLTLSACLGLSLLIPFIPGTAFAQQPYSSSPSHNVQERSMNISMIADDKVVTFHLEDSATTRDFVAMLPLELTLEDYAATEKIGTLARKLDVSGAAAGSTPVEGDIAYYAPWGNLAIYHKGFEYSPGLVRLGRIESGMETIRKPGAVAVRFEVAKD
;
A
#
# COMPACT_ATOMS: atom_id res chain seq x y z
N MET A 1 -13.83 -86.02 46.05
CA MET A 1 -13.23 -85.40 44.84
C MET A 1 -12.32 -84.27 45.32
N HIS A 2 -10.98 -84.43 45.37
CA HIS A 2 -10.00 -84.15 44.29
C HIS A 2 -10.11 -82.69 43.79
N ARG A 3 -9.12 -81.78 43.77
CA ARG A 3 -7.63 -81.77 43.84
C ARG A 3 -7.18 -80.34 44.25
N ARG A 4 -6.20 -80.20 45.16
CA ARG A 4 -4.75 -79.90 44.98
C ARG A 4 -4.36 -78.40 44.90
N SER A 5 -3.46 -78.09 45.82
CA SER A 5 -2.66 -76.88 46.05
C SER A 5 -1.56 -76.62 45.02
N ALA A 6 -0.97 -75.43 45.20
CA ALA A 6 0.44 -75.03 45.05
C ALA A 6 0.83 -74.38 43.72
N ASN A 7 1.81 -73.46 43.61
CA ASN A 7 2.58 -72.54 44.48
C ASN A 7 3.65 -71.91 43.54
N ILE A 8 4.36 -70.84 43.96
CA ILE A 8 5.78 -70.48 43.61
C ILE A 8 6.09 -69.49 42.44
N HIS A 9 6.85 -68.43 42.82
CA HIS A 9 7.87 -67.57 42.14
C HIS A 9 7.46 -66.73 40.89
N GLU A 10 8.04 -65.56 40.57
CA GLU A 10 9.41 -65.05 40.76
C GLU A 10 9.48 -63.50 40.58
N GLN A 11 10.52 -62.87 41.13
CA GLN A 11 10.91 -61.46 40.93
C GLN A 11 11.74 -61.25 39.65
N CYS A 12 11.58 -60.10 38.97
CA CYS A 12 12.62 -59.45 38.14
C CYS A 12 12.19 -57.98 37.89
N SER A 13 12.74 -56.95 38.55
CA SER A 13 14.00 -56.23 38.29
C SER A 13 14.07 -55.46 36.96
N SER A 14 14.15 -54.12 37.10
CA SER A 14 14.88 -53.16 36.27
C SER A 14 14.34 -52.82 34.86
N GLN A 15 13.93 -51.57 34.64
CA GLN A 15 14.81 -50.56 34.03
C GLN A 15 14.07 -49.23 33.76
N HIS A 16 14.83 -48.17 34.01
CA HIS A 16 14.56 -46.76 33.87
C HIS A 16 14.68 -46.36 32.40
N VAL A 17 13.64 -45.78 31.77
CA VAL A 17 13.75 -45.12 30.45
C VAL A 17 12.90 -43.86 30.43
N LEU A 18 13.56 -42.71 30.48
CA LEU A 18 13.00 -41.40 30.15
C LEU A 18 12.79 -41.26 28.63
N PRO A 19 11.69 -40.66 28.15
CA PRO A 19 11.66 -40.13 26.80
C PRO A 19 11.86 -38.60 26.77
N ARG A 20 12.94 -38.25 26.06
CA ARG A 20 13.29 -37.05 25.30
C ARG A 20 12.39 -35.81 25.38
N ARG A 21 13.05 -34.73 25.81
CA ARG A 21 12.82 -33.31 25.47
C ARG A 21 12.61 -33.16 23.95
N GLN A 22 11.43 -32.70 23.53
CA GLN A 22 11.24 -32.22 22.16
C GLN A 22 11.65 -30.75 22.09
N GLU A 23 12.77 -30.54 21.40
CA GLU A 23 13.26 -29.25 20.95
C GLU A 23 12.41 -28.84 19.75
N THR A 24 11.56 -27.81 19.91
CA THR A 24 10.81 -27.23 18.80
C THR A 24 11.46 -25.93 18.38
N ALA A 25 11.87 -25.97 17.11
CA ALA A 25 12.41 -24.95 16.24
C ALA A 25 12.19 -23.48 16.67
N ALA A 26 13.29 -22.81 16.96
CA ALA A 26 13.39 -21.37 16.86
C ALA A 26 13.21 -20.94 15.39
N HIS A 27 12.19 -20.12 15.13
CA HIS A 27 12.10 -19.34 13.89
C HIS A 27 13.24 -18.32 13.85
N PRO A 28 13.91 -18.10 12.70
CA PRO A 28 14.93 -17.08 12.59
C PRO A 28 14.25 -15.71 12.50
N VAL A 29 14.14 -15.03 13.64
CA VAL A 29 13.90 -13.58 13.67
C VAL A 29 15.21 -12.93 13.21
N CYS A 30 15.31 -12.60 11.92
CA CYS A 30 16.47 -11.90 11.38
C CYS A 30 16.54 -10.48 11.96
N PHE A 31 17.29 -10.37 13.05
CA PHE A 31 17.70 -9.16 13.72
C PHE A 31 18.64 -8.38 12.80
N PHE A 32 18.18 -7.28 12.19
CA PHE A 32 19.07 -6.38 11.46
C PHE A 32 19.87 -5.56 12.49
N HIS A 33 21.15 -5.90 12.66
CA HIS A 33 22.13 -5.03 13.32
C HIS A 33 22.34 -3.79 12.44
N SER A 34 21.97 -2.63 12.98
CA SER A 34 22.38 -1.33 12.46
C SER A 34 23.91 -1.20 12.59
N ILE A 35 24.63 -1.41 11.48
CA ILE A 35 26.04 -1.06 11.38
C ILE A 35 26.11 0.45 11.12
N SER A 36 26.33 1.20 12.19
CA SER A 36 26.86 2.56 12.10
C SER A 36 28.30 2.49 11.61
N ARG A 37 28.50 2.70 10.30
CA ARG A 37 29.81 3.03 9.72
C ARG A 37 29.74 4.45 9.21
N GLY A 38 30.41 5.34 9.95
CA GLY A 38 30.74 6.67 9.47
C GLY A 38 31.67 6.60 8.28
N ASN A 39 31.47 7.52 7.35
CA ASN A 39 32.47 7.94 6.37
C ASN A 39 32.36 9.46 6.22
N ASN A 40 33.42 10.15 6.62
CA ASN A 40 33.70 11.52 6.20
C ASN A 40 34.15 11.45 4.73
N ALA A 41 33.49 12.21 3.84
CA ALA A 41 34.03 12.55 2.53
C ALA A 41 33.33 13.80 1.96
N MET A 42 33.98 14.95 2.18
CA MET A 42 34.32 15.96 1.17
C MET A 42 33.39 16.12 -0.05
N ALA A 43 32.66 17.23 -0.10
CA ALA A 43 32.10 17.78 -1.34
C ALA A 43 32.07 19.32 -1.27
N ASP A 44 33.16 19.96 -1.69
CA ASP A 44 33.15 21.35 -2.18
C ASP A 44 32.84 21.29 -3.69
N ALA A 45 31.57 21.45 -4.05
CA ALA A 45 31.15 21.54 -5.44
C ALA A 45 30.68 22.98 -5.70
N ARG A 46 31.59 23.77 -6.25
CA ARG A 46 31.29 25.12 -6.73
C ARG A 46 30.20 25.10 -7.79
N VAL A 47 29.18 25.89 -7.47
CA VAL A 47 28.14 26.46 -8.33
C VAL A 47 28.71 26.83 -9.71
N ARG A 48 28.16 26.24 -10.78
CA ARG A 48 28.27 26.77 -12.14
C ARG A 48 26.99 27.54 -12.47
N PRO A 49 27.01 28.87 -12.60
CA PRO A 49 25.95 29.58 -13.31
C PRO A 49 26.26 29.55 -14.81
N SER A 50 25.38 28.93 -15.61
CA SER A 50 25.31 29.17 -17.04
C SER A 50 24.26 30.26 -17.27
N LYS A 51 24.68 31.40 -17.79
CA LYS A 51 23.75 32.44 -18.25
C LYS A 51 24.31 33.08 -19.51
N THR A 52 23.39 33.32 -20.45
CA THR A 52 23.45 34.25 -21.58
C THR A 52 24.46 33.82 -22.66
N GLU A 53 24.00 33.55 -23.87
CA GLU A 53 23.78 34.49 -24.98
C GLU A 53 23.25 33.64 -26.16
N GLN A 54 22.50 34.03 -27.18
CA GLN A 54 22.07 35.29 -27.79
C GLN A 54 20.99 34.84 -28.81
N PHE A 55 19.81 35.45 -28.83
CA PHE A 55 18.86 35.27 -29.94
C PHE A 55 18.82 36.56 -30.75
N ALA A 56 19.49 36.56 -31.90
CA ALA A 56 19.37 37.56 -32.93
C ALA A 56 19.41 36.85 -34.29
N GLY A 57 18.35 37.00 -35.09
CA GLY A 57 18.28 36.39 -36.42
C GLY A 57 16.91 36.49 -37.05
N LEU A 58 16.53 37.70 -37.46
CA LEU A 58 15.49 37.95 -38.45
C LEU A 58 15.78 37.15 -39.74
N THR A 59 14.76 36.51 -40.32
CA THR A 59 14.61 36.51 -41.79
C THR A 59 13.14 36.71 -42.14
N LEU A 60 12.85 37.85 -42.78
CA LEU A 60 11.63 38.09 -43.52
C LEU A 60 11.65 37.23 -44.78
N SER A 61 10.54 36.58 -45.13
CA SER A 61 10.22 36.37 -46.54
C SER A 61 8.73 36.47 -46.77
N ALA A 62 8.40 37.28 -47.77
CA ALA A 62 7.11 37.84 -48.09
C ALA A 62 6.16 36.81 -48.71
N CYS A 63 4.90 36.84 -48.28
CA CYS A 63 3.77 36.26 -49.00
C CYS A 63 2.78 37.38 -49.34
N LEU A 64 3.04 38.09 -50.43
CA LEU A 64 2.00 38.77 -51.23
C LEU A 64 1.63 37.77 -52.33
N GLY A 65 0.41 37.42 -52.68
CA GLY A 65 -0.93 37.88 -52.35
C GLY A 65 -1.79 37.40 -53.52
N LEU A 66 -2.94 36.79 -53.28
CA LEU A 66 -3.97 36.69 -54.32
C LEU A 66 -5.35 36.64 -53.68
N SER A 67 -6.07 37.73 -53.86
CA SER A 67 -7.45 37.94 -53.45
C SER A 67 -8.40 37.05 -54.26
N LEU A 68 -9.37 36.44 -53.59
CA LEU A 68 -10.66 36.10 -54.17
C LEU A 68 -11.75 36.23 -53.09
N LEU A 69 -12.78 36.99 -53.47
CA LEU A 69 -13.97 37.40 -52.73
C LEU A 69 -14.77 36.22 -52.16
N ILE A 70 -15.19 36.29 -50.89
CA ILE A 70 -16.33 35.50 -50.37
C ILE A 70 -17.17 36.38 -49.39
N PRO A 71 -18.52 36.39 -49.54
CA PRO A 71 -19.42 37.44 -49.05
C PRO A 71 -19.77 37.43 -47.56
N PHE A 72 -20.24 38.59 -47.13
CA PHE A 72 -20.92 38.90 -45.87
C PHE A 72 -22.13 37.97 -45.67
N ILE A 73 -22.05 37.02 -44.71
CA ILE A 73 -23.18 36.21 -44.26
C ILE A 73 -23.76 36.84 -42.99
N PRO A 74 -25.01 37.33 -42.99
CA PRO A 74 -25.70 37.73 -41.78
C PRO A 74 -26.28 36.48 -41.08
N GLY A 75 -25.98 36.35 -39.79
CA GLY A 75 -26.81 35.61 -38.83
C GLY A 75 -26.92 34.10 -39.03
N THR A 76 -25.98 33.34 -38.46
CA THR A 76 -26.28 32.02 -37.92
C THR A 76 -26.11 32.09 -36.41
N ALA A 77 -27.25 32.07 -35.70
CA ALA A 77 -27.28 31.79 -34.29
C ALA A 77 -26.42 30.54 -34.02
N PHE A 78 -25.36 30.69 -33.24
CA PHE A 78 -24.75 29.55 -32.59
C PHE A 78 -25.80 28.99 -31.64
N ALA A 79 -26.57 28.01 -32.12
CA ALA A 79 -27.23 27.07 -31.26
C ALA A 79 -26.14 26.47 -30.39
N GLN A 80 -26.14 26.83 -29.11
CA GLN A 80 -25.40 26.10 -28.09
C GLN A 80 -25.89 24.65 -28.22
N GLN A 81 -25.05 23.78 -28.76
CA GLN A 81 -25.25 22.37 -28.55
C GLN A 81 -25.29 22.19 -27.02
N PRO A 82 -26.34 21.60 -26.45
CA PRO A 82 -26.22 21.12 -25.09
C PRO A 82 -25.11 20.08 -25.17
N TYR A 83 -23.94 20.44 -24.63
CA TYR A 83 -22.99 19.43 -24.22
C TYR A 83 -23.80 18.53 -23.29
N SER A 84 -24.15 17.34 -23.77
CA SER A 84 -24.63 16.29 -22.90
C SER A 84 -23.44 15.96 -22.01
N SER A 85 -23.35 16.66 -20.88
CA SER A 85 -22.54 16.24 -19.75
C SER A 85 -23.15 14.94 -19.28
N SER A 86 -22.67 13.84 -19.85
CA SER A 86 -22.95 12.49 -19.38
C SER A 86 -22.78 12.45 -17.86
N PRO A 87 -23.74 11.86 -17.11
CA PRO A 87 -23.65 11.76 -15.66
C PRO A 87 -22.70 10.61 -15.29
N SER A 88 -21.45 10.64 -15.74
CA SER A 88 -20.43 9.64 -15.37
C SER A 88 -19.62 10.03 -14.13
N HIS A 89 -19.78 11.24 -13.61
CA HIS A 89 -19.05 11.68 -12.40
C HIS A 89 -19.64 11.17 -11.09
N ASN A 90 -20.87 10.66 -11.06
CA ASN A 90 -21.52 10.22 -9.81
C ASN A 90 -21.39 8.72 -9.50
N VAL A 91 -20.84 7.93 -10.42
CA VAL A 91 -20.54 6.50 -10.19
C VAL A 91 -19.05 6.29 -9.87
N GLN A 92 -18.17 7.17 -10.36
CA GLN A 92 -16.72 7.07 -10.16
C GLN A 92 -16.22 7.71 -8.84
N GLU A 93 -16.95 8.67 -8.25
CA GLU A 93 -16.57 9.24 -6.94
C GLU A 93 -16.84 8.29 -5.76
N ARG A 94 -17.67 7.26 -5.98
CA ARG A 94 -18.06 6.27 -4.95
C ARG A 94 -17.06 5.12 -4.78
N SER A 95 -16.08 4.98 -5.68
CA SER A 95 -15.17 3.82 -5.69
C SER A 95 -13.89 3.99 -4.87
N MET A 96 -13.62 5.18 -4.32
CA MET A 96 -12.37 5.44 -3.59
C MET A 96 -12.55 5.59 -2.08
N ASN A 97 -13.77 5.42 -1.56
CA ASN A 97 -14.00 5.27 -0.13
C ASN A 97 -14.17 3.79 0.19
N ILE A 98 -13.43 3.29 1.18
CA ILE A 98 -13.50 1.90 1.61
C ILE A 98 -13.69 1.82 3.13
N SER A 99 -14.24 0.70 3.57
CA SER A 99 -14.40 0.35 4.97
C SER A 99 -13.59 -0.89 5.29
N MET A 100 -12.93 -0.89 6.44
CA MET A 100 -12.32 -2.06 7.05
C MET A 100 -13.11 -2.41 8.31
N ILE A 101 -13.62 -3.63 8.37
CA ILE A 101 -14.35 -4.16 9.52
C ILE A 101 -13.40 -5.01 10.33
N ALA A 102 -13.28 -4.71 11.61
CA ALA A 102 -12.50 -5.45 12.59
C ALA A 102 -13.40 -5.72 13.80
N ASP A 103 -13.80 -6.97 13.99
CA ASP A 103 -14.85 -7.36 14.95
C ASP A 103 -16.14 -6.55 14.73
N ASP A 104 -16.56 -5.75 15.71
CA ASP A 104 -17.73 -4.86 15.69
C ASP A 104 -17.37 -3.41 15.30
N LYS A 105 -16.11 -3.15 14.94
CA LYS A 105 -15.60 -1.82 14.63
C LYS A 105 -15.44 -1.60 13.14
N VAL A 106 -15.67 -0.36 12.72
CA VAL A 106 -15.48 0.10 11.35
C VAL A 106 -14.40 1.17 11.33
N VAL A 107 -13.41 0.98 10.46
CA VAL A 107 -12.42 1.99 10.10
C VAL A 107 -12.72 2.41 8.67
N THR A 108 -12.81 3.72 8.41
CA THR A 108 -13.10 4.24 7.06
C THR A 108 -11.86 4.88 6.47
N PHE A 109 -11.69 4.74 5.17
CA PHE A 109 -10.56 5.28 4.43
C PHE A 109 -11.03 6.04 3.21
N HIS A 110 -10.35 7.15 2.94
CA HIS A 110 -10.41 7.84 1.67
C HIS A 110 -9.14 7.52 0.88
N LEU A 111 -9.29 7.01 -0.34
CA LEU A 111 -8.20 6.59 -1.19
C LEU A 111 -7.96 7.56 -2.35
N GLU A 112 -6.71 7.67 -2.77
CA GLU A 112 -6.29 8.46 -3.92
C GLU A 112 -6.58 7.72 -5.22
N ASP A 113 -7.05 8.44 -6.25
CA ASP A 113 -7.24 7.84 -7.58
C ASP A 113 -5.91 7.58 -8.29
N SER A 114 -5.40 6.36 -8.13
CA SER A 114 -4.19 5.86 -8.77
C SER A 114 -4.43 4.48 -9.39
N ALA A 115 -3.54 4.02 -10.27
CA ALA A 115 -3.60 2.66 -10.80
C ALA A 115 -3.51 1.62 -9.67
N THR A 116 -2.58 1.81 -8.73
CA THR A 116 -2.38 0.97 -7.54
C THR A 116 -3.63 0.87 -6.68
N THR A 117 -4.28 2.01 -6.43
CA THR A 117 -5.48 2.05 -5.60
C THR A 117 -6.66 1.38 -6.28
N ARG A 118 -6.88 1.62 -7.58
CA ARG A 118 -7.94 0.97 -8.34
C ARG A 118 -7.75 -0.54 -8.41
N ASP A 119 -6.51 -0.99 -8.54
CA ASP A 119 -6.17 -2.42 -8.52
C ASP A 119 -6.39 -3.05 -7.14
N PHE A 120 -6.11 -2.31 -6.05
CA PHE A 120 -6.47 -2.74 -4.70
C PHE A 120 -7.99 -2.85 -4.50
N VAL A 121 -8.75 -1.83 -4.90
CA VAL A 121 -10.21 -1.80 -4.81
C VAL A 121 -10.85 -2.94 -5.62
N ALA A 122 -10.28 -3.30 -6.76
CA ALA A 122 -10.75 -4.41 -7.58
C ALA A 122 -10.63 -5.80 -6.90
N MET A 123 -9.89 -5.91 -5.81
CA MET A 123 -9.81 -7.14 -5.00
C MET A 123 -10.87 -7.21 -3.88
N LEU A 124 -11.64 -6.14 -3.66
CA LEU A 124 -12.62 -6.11 -2.58
C LEU A 124 -13.90 -6.89 -2.95
N PRO A 125 -14.51 -7.62 -1.98
CA PRO A 125 -14.13 -7.70 -0.57
C PRO A 125 -12.90 -8.59 -0.33
N LEU A 126 -12.05 -8.18 0.62
CA LEU A 126 -10.79 -8.86 0.94
C LEU A 126 -10.65 -9.06 2.44
N GLU A 127 -10.36 -10.28 2.87
CA GLU A 127 -10.04 -10.61 4.26
C GLU A 127 -8.53 -10.71 4.47
N LEU A 128 -8.03 -10.09 5.55
CA LEU A 128 -6.61 -10.11 5.92
C LEU A 128 -6.48 -10.27 7.44
N THR A 129 -5.36 -10.84 7.87
CA THR A 129 -4.88 -10.65 9.25
C THR A 129 -3.82 -9.55 9.21
N LEU A 130 -4.04 -8.48 9.98
CA LEU A 130 -3.08 -7.40 10.13
C LEU A 130 -2.24 -7.61 11.39
N GLU A 131 -0.92 -7.58 11.24
CA GLU A 131 0.04 -7.80 12.34
C GLU A 131 0.81 -6.52 12.66
N ASP A 132 1.22 -6.35 13.92
CA ASP A 132 2.06 -5.22 14.32
C ASP A 132 3.44 -5.31 13.67
N TYR A 133 3.92 -4.20 13.13
CA TYR A 133 5.24 -4.11 12.52
C TYR A 133 5.95 -2.80 12.89
N ALA A 134 7.24 -2.92 13.19
CA ALA A 134 8.15 -1.80 13.51
C ALA A 134 7.62 -0.81 14.57
N ALA A 135 6.66 -1.20 15.41
CA ALA A 135 5.94 -0.35 16.36
C ALA A 135 5.34 0.94 15.75
N THR A 136 5.08 0.94 14.44
CA THR A 136 4.60 2.12 13.68
C THR A 136 3.38 1.83 12.83
N GLU A 137 3.21 0.58 12.40
CA GLU A 137 2.20 0.20 11.43
C GLU A 137 1.63 -1.19 11.72
N LYS A 138 0.48 -1.47 11.13
CA LYS A 138 -0.01 -2.83 10.94
C LYS A 138 0.15 -3.24 9.48
N ILE A 139 0.63 -4.45 9.23
CA ILE A 139 0.85 -4.98 7.87
C ILE A 139 0.01 -6.22 7.58
N GLY A 140 -0.38 -6.40 6.32
CA GLY A 140 -1.07 -7.59 5.85
C GLY A 140 -0.66 -7.96 4.42
N THR A 141 -0.36 -9.23 4.17
CA THR A 141 0.10 -9.69 2.85
C THR A 141 -1.07 -9.88 1.89
N LEU A 142 -0.96 -9.32 0.68
CA LEU A 142 -1.98 -9.48 -0.36
C LEU A 142 -1.79 -10.78 -1.14
N ALA A 143 -2.88 -11.34 -1.69
CA ALA A 143 -2.85 -12.58 -2.48
C ALA A 143 -2.03 -12.46 -3.78
N ARG A 144 -1.87 -11.24 -4.29
CA ARG A 144 -1.02 -10.90 -5.43
C ARG A 144 -0.45 -9.49 -5.27
N LYS A 145 0.61 -9.19 -6.03
CA LYS A 145 1.12 -7.82 -6.14
C LYS A 145 0.12 -6.92 -6.88
N LEU A 146 0.09 -5.66 -6.48
CA LEU A 146 -0.66 -4.59 -7.13
C LEU A 146 0.10 -4.03 -8.33
N ASP A 147 -0.63 -3.49 -9.30
CA ASP A 147 -0.10 -2.62 -10.34
C ASP A 147 0.45 -1.34 -9.72
N VAL A 148 1.74 -1.06 -9.93
CA VAL A 148 2.41 0.16 -9.44
C VAL A 148 2.77 1.12 -10.58
N SER A 149 2.13 0.96 -11.74
CA SER A 149 2.35 1.82 -12.89
C SER A 149 2.07 3.28 -12.56
N GLY A 150 3.06 4.14 -12.79
CA GLY A 150 2.97 5.57 -12.50
C GLY A 150 3.12 5.93 -11.01
N ALA A 151 3.37 4.98 -10.12
CA ALA A 151 3.65 5.27 -8.72
C ALA A 151 5.02 5.94 -8.55
N ALA A 152 5.14 6.75 -7.50
CA ALA A 152 6.44 7.32 -7.10
C ALA A 152 7.42 6.20 -6.69
N ALA A 153 8.72 6.51 -6.71
CA ALA A 153 9.77 5.57 -6.32
C ALA A 153 9.75 5.18 -4.83
N GLY A 154 8.96 5.87 -4.01
CA GLY A 154 8.80 5.66 -2.58
C GLY A 154 8.08 6.85 -1.94
N SER A 155 7.82 6.75 -0.64
CA SER A 155 7.17 7.81 0.13
C SER A 155 7.57 7.79 1.60
N THR A 156 7.37 8.92 2.29
CA THR A 156 7.47 9.04 3.74
C THR A 156 6.06 8.98 4.33
N PRO A 157 5.68 7.89 5.03
CA PRO A 157 4.33 7.77 5.57
C PRO A 157 4.18 8.59 6.85
N VAL A 158 2.98 9.09 7.08
CA VAL A 158 2.58 9.75 8.33
C VAL A 158 1.48 8.96 9.02
N GLU A 159 1.18 9.31 10.27
CA GLU A 159 0.07 8.70 11.00
C GLU A 159 -1.25 8.85 10.24
N GLY A 160 -1.99 7.75 10.13
CA GLY A 160 -3.25 7.66 9.41
C GLY A 160 -3.12 7.21 7.95
N ASP A 161 -1.91 7.09 7.40
CA ASP A 161 -1.74 6.64 6.02
C ASP A 161 -2.04 5.14 5.86
N ILE A 162 -2.66 4.79 4.73
CA ILE A 162 -2.70 3.43 4.20
C ILE A 162 -1.83 3.40 2.93
N ALA A 163 -0.93 2.43 2.86
CA ALA A 163 0.07 2.31 1.80
C ALA A 163 0.29 0.85 1.37
N TYR A 164 0.89 0.68 0.21
CA TYR A 164 1.34 -0.60 -0.32
C TYR A 164 2.86 -0.61 -0.45
N TYR A 165 3.51 -1.62 0.12
CA TYR A 165 4.95 -1.81 0.00
C TYR A 165 5.27 -2.77 -1.14
N ALA A 166 5.61 -2.21 -2.30
CA ALA A 166 5.80 -2.95 -3.55
C ALA A 166 6.90 -4.04 -3.53
N PRO A 167 8.02 -3.87 -2.80
CA PRO A 167 9.06 -4.91 -2.72
C PRO A 167 8.52 -6.26 -2.23
N TRP A 168 7.68 -6.24 -1.19
CA TRP A 168 7.16 -7.46 -0.56
C TRP A 168 5.72 -7.79 -0.97
N GLY A 169 4.93 -6.79 -1.37
CA GLY A 169 3.53 -6.99 -1.74
C GLY A 169 2.56 -6.98 -0.57
N ASN A 170 2.90 -6.28 0.52
CA ASN A 170 2.01 -6.13 1.68
C ASN A 170 1.34 -4.75 1.70
N LEU A 171 0.15 -4.72 2.27
CA LEU A 171 -0.52 -3.52 2.75
C LEU A 171 0.13 -3.08 4.07
N ALA A 172 0.13 -1.78 4.32
CA ALA A 172 0.62 -1.12 5.52
C ALA A 172 -0.37 -0.04 5.96
N ILE A 173 -0.72 -0.01 7.25
CA ILE A 173 -1.57 1.02 7.85
C ILE A 173 -0.83 1.65 9.02
N TYR A 174 -0.46 2.91 8.87
CA TYR A 174 0.42 3.62 9.79
C TYR A 174 -0.36 4.24 10.94
N HIS A 175 -0.02 3.85 12.17
CA HIS A 175 -0.47 4.53 13.38
C HIS A 175 0.58 5.46 14.00
N LYS A 176 1.71 5.59 13.31
CA LYS A 176 2.77 6.57 13.57
C LYS A 176 3.52 6.77 12.26
N GLY A 177 4.05 7.98 12.03
CA GLY A 177 4.89 8.22 10.86
C GLY A 177 6.21 7.44 10.90
N PHE A 178 6.81 7.25 9.73
CA PHE A 178 8.08 6.56 9.55
C PHE A 178 8.99 7.33 8.58
N GLU A 179 10.22 6.86 8.38
CA GLU A 179 11.15 7.45 7.42
C GLU A 179 10.79 7.10 5.97
N TYR A 180 11.43 7.80 5.03
CA TYR A 180 11.23 7.56 3.60
C TYR A 180 11.56 6.11 3.25
N SER A 181 10.61 5.44 2.59
CA SER A 181 10.71 4.03 2.24
C SER A 181 10.65 3.84 0.72
N PRO A 182 11.73 3.33 0.08
CA PRO A 182 11.72 3.00 -1.34
C PRO A 182 10.66 1.94 -1.69
N GLY A 183 9.88 2.17 -2.73
CA GLY A 183 8.81 1.28 -3.17
C GLY A 183 7.54 1.31 -2.30
N LEU A 184 7.46 2.21 -1.31
CA LEU A 184 6.23 2.50 -0.59
C LEU A 184 5.34 3.41 -1.45
N VAL A 185 4.11 2.95 -1.70
CA VAL A 185 3.11 3.66 -2.50
C VAL A 185 1.94 4.01 -1.61
N ARG A 186 1.72 5.30 -1.33
CA ARG A 186 0.55 5.75 -0.57
C ARG A 186 -0.72 5.44 -1.37
N LEU A 187 -1.69 4.82 -0.72
CA LEU A 187 -3.01 4.51 -1.30
C LEU A 187 -4.05 5.53 -0.86
N GLY A 188 -3.92 6.08 0.35
CA GLY A 188 -4.90 6.99 0.93
C GLY A 188 -4.67 7.23 2.42
N ARG A 189 -5.75 7.59 3.13
CA ARG A 189 -5.74 7.87 4.56
C ARG A 189 -6.98 7.32 5.28
N ILE A 190 -6.84 7.11 6.58
CA ILE A 190 -7.93 6.86 7.51
C ILE A 190 -8.71 8.16 7.75
N GLU A 191 -10.03 8.09 7.63
CA GLU A 191 -10.95 9.18 7.96
C GLU A 191 -11.54 8.99 9.37
N SER A 192 -11.77 7.75 9.80
CA SER A 192 -12.27 7.43 11.16
C SER A 192 -11.88 6.02 11.62
N GLY A 193 -11.90 5.78 12.94
CA GLY A 193 -11.62 4.45 13.53
C GLY A 193 -10.14 4.18 13.86
N MET A 194 -9.32 5.23 13.93
CA MET A 194 -7.87 5.16 14.17
C MET A 194 -7.49 4.37 15.44
N GLU A 195 -8.34 4.40 16.47
CA GLU A 195 -8.15 3.65 17.71
C GLU A 195 -8.09 2.14 17.50
N THR A 196 -8.71 1.61 16.45
CA THR A 196 -8.64 0.18 16.10
C THR A 196 -7.24 -0.20 15.62
N ILE A 197 -6.60 0.68 14.84
CA ILE A 197 -5.24 0.46 14.32
C ILE A 197 -4.18 0.64 15.41
N ARG A 198 -4.43 1.49 16.42
CA ARG A 198 -3.48 1.67 17.56
C ARG A 198 -3.50 0.52 18.56
N LYS A 199 -4.47 -0.38 18.51
CA LYS A 199 -4.54 -1.53 19.43
C LYS A 199 -3.39 -2.49 19.13
N PRO A 200 -2.58 -2.88 20.13
CA PRO A 200 -1.58 -3.93 19.96
C PRO A 200 -2.21 -5.28 19.62
N GLY A 201 -1.45 -6.12 18.93
CA GLY A 201 -1.82 -7.47 18.55
C GLY A 201 -2.32 -7.59 17.11
N ALA A 202 -2.35 -8.84 16.64
CA ALA A 202 -2.93 -9.17 15.35
C ALA A 202 -4.44 -8.92 15.35
N VAL A 203 -4.98 -8.45 14.23
CA VAL A 203 -6.41 -8.21 14.05
C VAL A 203 -6.88 -8.78 12.72
N ALA A 204 -7.91 -9.63 12.76
CA ALA A 204 -8.57 -10.12 11.56
C ALA A 204 -9.51 -9.03 11.04
N VAL A 205 -9.42 -8.74 9.74
CA VAL A 205 -10.17 -7.65 9.13
C VAL A 205 -10.76 -8.05 7.78
N ARG A 206 -11.85 -7.38 7.41
CA ARG A 206 -12.42 -7.45 6.07
C ARG A 206 -12.54 -6.06 5.48
N PHE A 207 -11.93 -5.85 4.32
CA PHE A 207 -12.06 -4.63 3.54
C PHE A 207 -13.21 -4.75 2.55
N GLU A 208 -13.97 -3.67 2.38
CA GLU A 208 -15.09 -3.53 1.46
C GLU A 208 -15.16 -2.13 0.88
N VAL A 209 -15.80 -1.98 -0.28
CA VAL A 209 -16.23 -0.65 -0.75
C VAL A 209 -17.22 -0.07 0.27
N ALA A 210 -17.08 1.23 0.59
CA ALA A 210 -17.98 1.89 1.52
C ALA A 210 -19.42 1.87 0.98
N LYS A 211 -20.39 1.69 1.89
CA LYS A 211 -21.82 1.79 1.57
C LYS A 211 -22.28 3.21 1.89
N ASP A 212 -23.04 3.80 0.97
CA ASP A 212 -23.67 5.13 1.13
C ASP A 212 -24.66 5.16 2.32
#